data_AF-A0A920VEZ7-F1
#
_entry.id   AF-A0A920VEZ7-F1
#
_cell.length_a   1.000
_cell.length_b   1.000
_cell.length_c   1.000
_cell.angle_alpha   90.00
_cell.angle_beta   90.00
_cell.angle_gamma   90.00
#
_symmetry.space_group_name_H-M   'P 1'
#
loop_
_entity.id
_entity.type
_entity.pdbx_description
1 polymer ?
#
loop_
_entity_poly.entity_id
_entity_poly.type
_entity_poly.pdbx_seq_one_letter_code
_entity_poly.pdbx_strand_id
1 'polypeptide(L)' 'MSNQNETLKAMIRDYDGLELSDEELELVRPELETYFSELAKLESLDLSDMFSGRLTRLPEPDQS' A
#
# COMPACT_ATOMS: atom_id res chain seq x y z
N MET A 1 -20.58 -3.88 -8.72
CA MET A 1 -20.98 -4.23 -7.34
C MET A 1 -20.46 -5.61 -6.93
N SER A 2 -20.98 -6.75 -7.45
CA SER A 2 -20.54 -8.10 -7.00
C SER A 2 -19.04 -8.41 -7.16
N ASN A 3 -18.36 -7.92 -8.20
CA ASN A 3 -16.93 -8.20 -8.41
C ASN A 3 -15.98 -7.54 -7.39
N GLN A 4 -16.38 -6.43 -6.75
CA GLN A 4 -15.53 -5.75 -5.75
C GLN A 4 -15.54 -6.45 -4.38
N ASN A 5 -16.66 -7.10 -4.00
CA ASN A 5 -16.74 -7.85 -2.73
C ASN A 5 -15.88 -9.09 -2.73
N GLU A 6 -15.94 -9.85 -3.80
CA GLU A 6 -15.11 -11.04 -3.94
C GLU A 6 -13.63 -10.68 -3.98
N THR A 7 -13.27 -9.55 -4.58
CA THR A 7 -11.89 -9.04 -4.56
C THR A 7 -11.45 -8.66 -3.15
N LEU A 8 -12.27 -7.94 -2.39
CA LEU A 8 -11.96 -7.56 -1.00
C LEU A 8 -11.87 -8.78 -0.07
N LYS A 9 -12.80 -9.74 -0.20
CA LYS A 9 -12.74 -11.01 0.54
C LYS A 9 -11.49 -11.82 0.20
N ALA A 10 -11.10 -11.85 -1.08
CA ALA A 10 -9.86 -12.50 -1.50
C ALA A 10 -8.64 -11.81 -0.86
N MET A 11 -8.57 -10.48 -0.86
CA MET A 11 -7.51 -9.74 -0.19
C MET A 11 -7.45 -10.03 1.32
N ILE A 12 -8.60 -9.98 2.01
CA ILE A 12 -8.69 -10.31 3.43
C ILE A 12 -8.09 -11.69 3.69
N ARG A 13 -8.46 -12.69 2.90
CA ARG A 13 -7.92 -14.06 3.04
C ARG A 13 -6.43 -14.13 2.74
N ASP A 14 -5.97 -13.47 1.69
CA ASP A 14 -4.57 -13.55 1.23
C ASP A 14 -3.59 -12.82 2.17
N TYR A 15 -4.10 -11.91 3.01
CA TYR A 15 -3.33 -11.17 4.03
C TYR A 15 -3.61 -11.62 5.47
N ASP A 16 -4.18 -12.82 5.69
CA ASP A 16 -4.56 -13.35 7.02
C ASP A 16 -5.44 -12.38 7.85
N GLY A 17 -6.34 -11.68 7.16
CA GLY A 17 -7.32 -10.78 7.74
C GLY A 17 -8.50 -11.49 8.40
N LEU A 18 -9.33 -10.71 9.08
CA LEU A 18 -10.54 -11.20 9.72
C LEU A 18 -11.61 -11.51 8.67
N GLU A 19 -12.16 -12.72 8.67
CA GLU A 19 -13.30 -13.04 7.82
C GLU A 19 -14.50 -12.14 8.16
N LEU A 20 -15.07 -11.50 7.14
CA LEU A 20 -16.22 -10.62 7.25
C LEU A 20 -17.39 -11.18 6.43
N SER A 21 -18.58 -11.11 7.01
CA SER A 21 -19.82 -11.31 6.27
C SER A 21 -20.05 -10.17 5.27
N ASP A 22 -20.94 -10.38 4.30
CA ASP A 22 -21.28 -9.31 3.34
C ASP A 22 -21.86 -8.07 4.02
N GLU A 23 -22.64 -8.25 5.08
CA GLU A 23 -23.23 -7.15 5.86
C GLU A 23 -22.15 -6.33 6.59
N GLU A 24 -21.17 -7.00 7.22
CA GLU A 24 -20.03 -6.34 7.86
C GLU A 24 -19.13 -5.64 6.83
N LEU A 25 -18.96 -6.25 5.64
CA LEU A 25 -18.18 -5.67 4.56
C LEU A 25 -18.78 -4.35 4.05
N GLU A 26 -20.11 -4.28 3.94
CA GLU A 26 -20.81 -3.04 3.57
C GLU A 26 -20.66 -1.94 4.63
N LEU A 27 -20.58 -2.31 5.92
CA LEU A 27 -20.36 -1.35 7.00
C LEU A 27 -18.96 -0.72 6.97
N VAL A 28 -17.93 -1.51 6.64
CA VAL A 28 -16.54 -1.03 6.60
C VAL A 28 -16.14 -0.42 5.26
N ARG A 29 -16.91 -0.66 4.19
CA ARG A 29 -16.62 -0.15 2.84
C ARG A 29 -16.33 1.35 2.78
N PRO A 30 -17.12 2.26 3.40
CA PRO A 30 -16.84 3.69 3.30
C PRO A 30 -15.45 4.08 3.81
N GLU A 31 -14.99 3.40 4.87
CA GLU A 31 -13.67 3.61 5.45
C GLU A 31 -12.57 3.06 4.52
N LEU A 32 -12.78 1.86 3.96
CA LEU A 32 -11.84 1.27 2.99
C LEU A 32 -11.67 2.13 1.74
N GLU A 33 -12.77 2.63 1.17
CA GLU A 33 -12.74 3.56 0.03
C GLU A 33 -11.97 4.85 0.37
N THR A 34 -12.10 5.33 1.60
CA THR A 34 -11.31 6.48 2.08
C THR A 34 -9.83 6.13 2.09
N TYR A 35 -9.42 4.99 2.65
CA TYR A 35 -8.01 4.56 2.62
C TYR A 35 -7.47 4.38 1.20
N PHE A 36 -8.24 3.75 0.30
CA PHE A 36 -7.82 3.62 -1.10
C PHE A 36 -7.63 4.98 -1.77
N SER A 37 -8.51 5.95 -1.47
CA SER A 37 -8.37 7.31 -2.00
C SER A 37 -7.13 8.05 -1.48
N GLU A 38 -6.76 7.83 -0.22
CA GLU A 38 -5.53 8.39 0.35
C GLU A 38 -4.28 7.70 -0.22
N LEU A 39 -4.33 6.38 -0.40
CA LEU A 39 -3.25 5.62 -1.05
C LEU A 39 -2.99 6.07 -2.49
N ALA A 40 -4.04 6.38 -3.25
CA ALA A 40 -3.89 6.91 -4.61
C ALA A 40 -3.09 8.23 -4.66
N LYS A 41 -3.10 9.03 -3.59
CA LYS A 41 -2.29 10.26 -3.51
C LYS A 41 -0.79 9.94 -3.44
N LEU A 42 -0.42 8.79 -2.87
CA LEU A 42 0.98 8.34 -2.83
C LEU A 42 1.51 7.97 -4.22
N GLU A 43 0.65 7.52 -5.15
CA GLU A 43 1.09 7.25 -6.53
C GLU A 43 1.59 8.51 -7.25
N SER A 44 1.04 9.67 -6.89
CA SER A 44 1.46 10.96 -7.43
C SER A 44 2.67 11.58 -6.70
N LEU A 45 3.16 10.94 -5.64
CA LEU A 45 4.25 11.47 -4.83
C LEU A 45 5.58 11.25 -5.55
N ASP A 46 6.15 12.34 -6.09
CA ASP A 46 7.49 12.31 -6.66
C ASP A 46 8.56 12.43 -5.55
N LEU A 47 9.34 11.36 -5.37
CA LEU A 47 10.45 11.28 -4.42
C LEU A 47 11.83 11.43 -5.09
N SER A 48 11.88 11.75 -6.38
CA SER A 48 13.12 11.83 -7.15
C SER A 48 14.14 12.82 -6.57
N ASP A 49 13.66 13.94 -6.02
CA ASP A 49 14.49 14.96 -5.36
C ASP A 49 14.85 14.64 -3.90
N MET A 50 14.29 13.57 -3.30
CA MET A 50 14.55 13.21 -1.91
C MET A 50 15.78 12.31 -1.71
N PHE A 51 16.26 11.62 -2.76
CA PHE A 51 17.54 10.93 -2.71
C PHE A 51 18.67 11.94 -2.92
N SER A 52 19.05 12.64 -1.84
CA SER A 52 20.32 13.36 -1.80
C SER A 52 21.44 12.36 -2.09
N GLY A 53 22.12 12.52 -3.24
CA GLY A 53 23.25 11.69 -3.70
C GLY A 53 24.49 11.69 -2.79
N ARG A 54 24.34 12.01 -1.51
CA ARG A 54 25.38 11.96 -0.47
C ARG A 54 25.63 10.55 0.06
N LEU A 55 24.87 9.53 -0.34
CA LEU A 55 24.98 8.19 0.22
C LEU A 55 25.84 7.19 -0.59
N THR A 56 26.60 7.62 -1.60
CA THR A 56 27.50 6.71 -2.35
C THR A 56 28.86 7.33 -2.64
N ARG A 57 29.61 7.68 -1.59
CA ARG A 57 31.07 7.48 -1.59
C ARG A 57 31.44 6.72 -0.33
N LEU A 58 31.20 5.41 -0.36
CA LEU A 58 31.95 4.52 0.52
C LEU A 58 33.42 4.69 0.13
N PRO A 59 34.34 4.98 1.07
CA PRO A 59 35.76 4.99 0.75
C PRO A 59 36.11 3.60 0.22
N GLU A 60 36.66 3.53 -0.99
CA GLU A 60 37.23 2.29 -1.50
C GLU A 60 38.30 1.83 -0.50
N PRO A 61 38.36 0.54 -0.14
CA PRO A 61 39.42 0.04 0.71
C PRO A 61 40.74 0.30 -0.01
N ASP A 62 41.58 1.08 0.67
CA ASP A 62 42.95 1.39 0.28
C ASP A 62 43.69 0.11 -0.13
N GLN A 63 43.98 -0.01 -1.42
CA GLN A 63 44.84 -1.08 -1.93
C GLN A 63 46.25 -0.53 -2.11
N SER A 64 47.11 -0.88 -1.14
CA SER A 64 48.58 -0.95 -1.18
C SER A 64 49.36 0.27 -0.66
#